data_AF-A0A815U5F2-F1
#
_entry.id   AF-A0A815U5F2-F1
#
_cell.length_a   1.000
_cell.length_b   1.000
_cell.length_c   1.000
_cell.angle_alpha   90.00
_cell.angle_beta   90.00
_cell.angle_gamma   90.00
#
_symmetry.space_group_name_H-M   'P 1'
#
loop_
_entity.id
_entity.type
_entity.pdbx_description
1 polymer ?
#
loop_
_entity_poly.entity_id
_entity_poly.type
_entity_poly.pdbx_seq_one_letter_code
_entity_poly.pdbx_strand_id
1 'polypeptide(L)'
;MSGETSPDITESNRKVFEIPFNPTNKYQLSIHEMRSKNDPNNIRLYYLLVMKGTPEAILEKCSTIFIDGKDIPINDYWRNQFQNTNIKLGSLGERVLGFCDLLLPTQKYPIGYQFNGETINFPIENLRFLGLMSMI
;
A
#
# COMPACT_ATOMS: atom_id res chain seq x y z
N MET A 1 -30.00 19.53 6.78
CA MET A 1 -28.98 18.75 7.50
C MET A 1 -27.70 18.86 6.69
N SER A 2 -26.72 19.58 7.25
CA SER A 2 -25.43 19.90 6.65
C SER A 2 -24.68 18.62 6.26
N GLY A 3 -24.46 18.44 4.95
CA GLY A 3 -23.47 17.48 4.47
C GLY A 3 -22.10 18.00 4.84
N GLU A 4 -21.50 17.46 5.90
CA GLU A 4 -20.08 17.60 6.15
C GLU A 4 -19.34 16.98 4.96
N THR A 5 -18.84 17.81 4.06
CA THR A 5 -17.88 17.40 3.05
C THR A 5 -16.62 16.98 3.80
N SER A 6 -16.44 15.67 4.00
CA SER A 6 -15.18 15.10 4.45
C SER A 6 -14.06 15.67 3.59
N PRO A 7 -12.94 16.14 4.17
CA PRO A 7 -11.83 16.69 3.40
C PRO A 7 -11.37 15.68 2.35
N ASP A 8 -10.99 16.17 1.18
CA ASP A 8 -10.45 15.33 0.12
C ASP A 8 -9.29 14.50 0.69
N ILE A 9 -9.37 13.18 0.52
CA ILE A 9 -8.42 12.23 1.09
C ILE A 9 -7.00 12.56 0.62
N THR A 10 -6.86 13.16 -0.57
CA THR A 10 -5.57 13.60 -1.11
C THR A 10 -5.02 14.87 -0.46
N GLU A 11 -5.89 15.82 -0.09
CA GLU A 11 -5.49 17.04 0.65
C GLU A 11 -4.96 16.69 2.05
N SER A 12 -5.52 15.65 2.67
CA SER A 12 -5.11 15.19 4.00
C SER A 12 -3.84 14.32 4.01
N ASN A 13 -3.47 13.72 2.86
CA ASN A 13 -2.39 12.72 2.75
C ASN A 13 -1.41 13.06 1.61
N ARG A 14 -0.60 14.09 1.86
CA ARG A 14 0.33 14.64 0.86
C ARG A 14 1.28 13.57 0.34
N LYS A 15 1.25 13.33 -0.98
CA LYS A 15 2.23 12.49 -1.67
C LYS A 15 3.58 13.22 -1.72
N VAL A 16 4.62 12.59 -1.19
CA VAL A 16 5.99 13.14 -1.17
C VAL A 16 6.94 12.45 -2.14
N PHE A 17 6.58 11.27 -2.61
CA PHE A 17 7.39 10.49 -3.53
C PHE A 17 6.53 9.53 -4.35
N GLU A 18 6.95 9.22 -5.58
CA GLU A 18 6.28 8.29 -6.47
C GLU A 18 7.25 7.59 -7.40
N ILE A 19 7.04 6.29 -7.60
CA ILE A 19 7.54 5.52 -8.73
C ILE A 19 6.32 5.24 -9.63
N PRO A 20 6.27 5.80 -10.86
CA PRO A 20 5.18 5.52 -11.79
C PRO A 20 5.17 4.05 -12.19
N PHE A 21 4.02 3.58 -12.69
CA PHE A 21 3.91 2.19 -13.14
C PHE A 21 4.97 1.87 -14.20
N ASN A 22 5.71 0.78 -14.00
CA ASN A 22 6.69 0.29 -14.96
C ASN A 22 6.32 -1.15 -15.39
N PRO A 23 6.17 -1.44 -16.69
CA PRO A 23 5.78 -2.77 -17.17
C PRO A 23 6.76 -3.90 -16.79
N THR A 24 8.02 -3.58 -16.55
CA THR A 24 9.06 -4.53 -16.14
C THR A 24 8.88 -4.97 -14.69
N ASN A 25 8.60 -4.03 -13.78
CA ASN A 25 8.40 -4.35 -12.35
C ASN A 25 6.93 -4.60 -11.99
N LYS A 26 5.99 -4.22 -12.87
CA LYS A 26 4.53 -4.44 -12.79
C LYS A 26 3.85 -3.79 -11.59
N TYR A 27 4.41 -2.73 -11.03
CA TYR A 27 3.79 -1.95 -9.95
C TYR A 27 4.02 -0.45 -10.08
N GLN A 28 3.16 0.31 -9.41
CA GLN A 28 3.31 1.73 -9.06
C GLN A 28 3.46 1.81 -7.53
N LEU A 29 4.30 2.72 -7.05
CA LEU A 29 4.52 2.95 -5.62
C LEU A 29 4.42 4.44 -5.32
N SER A 30 3.83 4.81 -4.19
CA SER A 30 3.87 6.18 -3.67
C SER A 30 4.07 6.20 -2.16
N ILE A 31 4.66 7.29 -1.68
CA ILE A 31 4.87 7.51 -0.24
C ILE A 31 4.15 8.80 0.14
N HIS A 32 3.39 8.72 1.23
CA HIS A 32 2.53 9.80 1.71
C HIS A 32 2.88 10.22 3.12
N GLU A 33 2.85 11.52 3.39
CA GLU A 33 2.83 12.07 4.73
C GLU A 33 1.43 11.88 5.33
N MET A 34 1.39 11.22 6.49
CA MET A 34 0.17 10.95 7.21
C MET A 34 0.22 11.57 8.61
N ARG A 35 -0.93 12.05 9.08
CA ARG A 35 -1.09 12.59 10.44
C ARG A 35 -1.67 11.53 11.36
N SER A 36 -1.08 11.35 12.53
CA SER A 36 -1.63 10.47 13.57
C SER A 36 -2.94 11.02 14.13
N LYS A 37 -4.05 10.34 13.84
CA LYS A 37 -5.37 10.67 14.40
C LYS A 37 -5.45 10.54 15.93
N ASN A 38 -4.52 9.80 16.54
CA ASN A 38 -4.46 9.58 17.99
C ASN A 38 -3.60 10.63 18.72
N ASP A 39 -3.03 11.61 18.00
CA ASP A 39 -2.31 12.72 18.60
C ASP A 39 -3.25 13.93 18.68
N PRO A 40 -3.67 14.38 19.89
CA PRO A 40 -4.58 15.51 20.07
C PRO A 40 -4.12 16.80 19.39
N ASN A 41 -2.81 16.93 19.15
CA ASN A 41 -2.21 18.10 18.51
C ASN A 41 -1.86 17.87 17.03
N ASN A 42 -2.17 16.69 16.47
CA ASN A 42 -1.77 16.27 15.11
C ASN A 42 -0.27 16.45 14.83
N ILE A 43 0.60 16.31 15.83
CA ILE A 43 2.04 16.60 15.71
C ILE A 43 2.78 15.41 15.08
N ARG A 44 2.36 14.18 15.38
CA ARG A 44 3.02 12.98 14.84
C ARG A 44 2.69 12.77 13.37
N LEU A 45 3.63 13.16 12.53
CA LEU A 45 3.70 12.79 11.13
C LEU A 45 4.47 11.48 10.97
N TYR A 46 3.96 10.60 10.11
CA TYR A 46 4.63 9.38 9.69
C TYR A 46 4.48 9.19 8.19
N TYR A 47 5.34 8.36 7.61
CA TYR A 47 5.26 8.03 6.19
C TYR A 47 4.55 6.68 5.99
N LEU A 48 3.56 6.67 5.11
CA LEU A 48 2.93 5.45 4.60
C LEU A 48 3.39 5.23 3.16
N LEU A 49 4.04 4.09 2.92
CA LEU A 49 4.30 3.58 1.59
C LEU A 49 3.09 2.76 1.15
N VAL A 50 2.58 3.03 -0.05
CA VAL A 50 1.54 2.23 -0.69
C VAL A 50 2.01 1.78 -2.07
N MET A 51 1.63 0.58 -2.46
CA MET A 51 1.98 0.01 -3.76
C MET A 51 0.78 -0.71 -4.36
N LYS A 52 0.57 -0.51 -5.66
CA LYS A 52 -0.46 -1.19 -6.45
C LYS A 52 0.14 -1.73 -7.74
N GLY A 53 -0.36 -2.85 -8.23
CA GLY A 53 0.23 -3.51 -9.41
C GLY A 53 -0.52 -4.75 -9.82
N THR A 54 0.11 -5.58 -10.66
CA THR A 54 -0.47 -6.88 -10.98
C THR A 54 -0.54 -7.74 -9.70
N PRO A 55 -1.59 -8.54 -9.52
CA PRO A 55 -1.82 -9.31 -8.29
C PRO A 55 -0.57 -10.06 -7.81
N GLU A 56 0.08 -10.80 -8.70
CA GLU A 56 1.21 -11.67 -8.37
C GLU A 56 2.45 -10.88 -7.97
N ALA A 57 2.73 -9.79 -8.68
CA ALA A 57 3.88 -8.92 -8.40
C ALA A 57 3.74 -8.28 -7.02
N ILE A 58 2.52 -7.90 -6.63
CA ILE A 58 2.25 -7.34 -5.31
C ILE A 58 2.39 -8.39 -4.21
N LEU A 59 1.83 -9.59 -4.39
CA LEU A 59 1.97 -10.66 -3.41
C LEU A 59 3.43 -11.05 -3.17
N GLU A 60 4.26 -11.08 -4.22
CA GLU A 60 5.69 -11.40 -4.13
C GLU A 60 6.47 -10.41 -3.23
N LYS A 61 6.03 -9.15 -3.18
CA LYS A 61 6.65 -8.12 -2.32
C LYS A 61 6.18 -8.14 -0.88
N CYS A 62 5.19 -8.99 -0.54
CA CYS A 62 4.58 -9.02 0.78
C CYS A 62 5.08 -10.20 1.63
N SER A 63 5.30 -9.93 2.92
CA SER A 63 5.62 -10.95 3.93
C SER A 63 4.44 -11.21 4.88
N THR A 64 3.55 -10.23 5.02
CA THR A 64 2.35 -10.30 5.87
C THR A 64 1.09 -9.95 5.08
N ILE A 65 -0.07 -10.37 5.58
CA ILE A 65 -1.39 -10.02 5.06
C ILE A 65 -2.23 -9.45 6.19
N PHE A 66 -3.05 -8.44 5.88
CA PHE A 66 -3.96 -7.81 6.84
C PHE A 66 -5.30 -8.55 6.87
N ILE A 67 -5.60 -9.23 7.98
CA ILE A 67 -6.85 -9.97 8.20
C ILE A 67 -7.43 -9.58 9.56
N ASP A 68 -8.71 -9.20 9.58
CA ASP A 68 -9.47 -8.88 10.80
C ASP A 68 -8.75 -7.92 11.76
N GLY A 69 -8.12 -6.88 11.20
CA GLY A 69 -7.43 -5.86 11.99
C GLY A 69 -6.01 -6.22 12.41
N LYS A 70 -5.45 -7.35 11.93
CA LYS A 70 -4.13 -7.84 12.33
C LYS A 70 -3.26 -8.21 11.14
N ASP A 71 -1.97 -8.00 11.31
CA ASP A 71 -0.94 -8.42 10.36
C ASP A 71 -0.55 -9.87 10.69
N ILE A 72 -0.74 -10.78 9.75
CA ILE A 72 -0.36 -12.19 9.91
C ILE A 72 0.64 -12.61 8.83
N PRO A 73 1.61 -13.49 9.12
CA PRO A 73 2.55 -13.97 8.11
C PRO A 73 1.86 -14.68 6.94
N ILE A 74 2.29 -14.38 5.72
CA ILE A 74 1.81 -15.08 4.53
C ILE A 74 2.43 -16.48 4.51
N ASN A 75 1.60 -17.48 4.73
CA ASN A 75 1.93 -18.91 4.60
C ASN A 75 1.26 -19.51 3.35
N ASP A 76 1.48 -20.80 3.11
CA ASP A 76 0.94 -21.50 1.92
C ASP A 76 -0.59 -21.48 1.86
N TYR A 77 -1.26 -21.49 3.03
CA TYR A 77 -2.72 -21.35 3.09
C TYR A 77 -3.16 -20.02 2.46
N TRP A 78 -2.57 -18.90 2.88
CA TRP A 78 -2.92 -17.57 2.35
C TRP A 78 -2.50 -17.40 0.89
N ARG A 79 -1.38 -17.99 0.47
CA ARG A 79 -0.98 -18.01 -0.94
C ARG A 79 -2.02 -18.73 -1.82
N ASN A 80 -2.52 -19.87 -1.35
CA ASN A 80 -3.55 -20.63 -2.06
C ASN A 80 -4.89 -19.86 -2.12
N GLN A 81 -5.31 -19.23 -1.01
CA GLN A 81 -6.53 -18.40 -0.99
C GLN A 81 -6.43 -17.22 -1.97
N PHE A 82 -5.27 -16.57 -2.00
CA PHE A 82 -4.98 -15.51 -2.97
C PHE A 82 -5.11 -16.03 -4.41
N GLN A 83 -4.43 -17.13 -4.75
CA GLN A 83 -4.41 -17.67 -6.12
C GLN A 83 -5.82 -18.03 -6.60
N ASN A 84 -6.60 -18.70 -5.76
CA ASN A 84 -7.98 -19.07 -6.06
C ASN A 84 -8.85 -17.82 -6.31
N THR A 85 -8.70 -16.80 -5.48
CA THR A 85 -9.45 -15.53 -5.61
C THR A 85 -9.06 -14.80 -6.88
N ASN A 86 -7.77 -14.71 -7.17
CA ASN A 86 -7.26 -14.03 -8.36
C ASN A 86 -7.73 -14.70 -9.67
N ILE A 87 -7.69 -16.04 -9.74
CA ILE A 87 -8.22 -16.80 -10.87
C ILE A 87 -9.73 -16.57 -11.03
N LYS A 88 -10.48 -16.58 -9.93
CA LYS A 88 -11.92 -16.37 -9.94
C LYS A 88 -12.30 -14.98 -10.44
N LEU A 89 -11.58 -13.93 -10.02
CA LEU A 89 -11.83 -12.57 -10.49
C LEU A 89 -11.43 -12.41 -11.96
N GLY A 90 -10.30 -12.99 -12.37
CA GLY A 90 -9.85 -12.97 -13.76
C GLY A 90 -10.78 -13.75 -14.72
N SER A 91 -11.41 -14.83 -14.26
CA SER A 91 -12.34 -15.61 -15.10
C SER A 91 -13.66 -14.88 -15.39
N LEU A 92 -13.98 -13.83 -14.63
CA LEU A 92 -15.11 -12.94 -14.89
C LEU A 92 -14.81 -11.89 -15.98
N GLY A 93 -13.58 -11.88 -16.53
CA GLY A 93 -13.15 -10.90 -17.53
C GLY A 93 -12.79 -9.54 -16.92
N GLU A 94 -12.70 -9.44 -15.59
CA GLU A 94 -12.38 -8.21 -14.88
C GLU A 94 -10.87 -7.97 -14.83
N ARG A 95 -10.47 -6.69 -14.80
CA ARG A 95 -9.07 -6.32 -14.52
C ARG A 95 -8.85 -6.35 -13.02
N VAL A 96 -7.87 -7.13 -12.57
CA VAL A 96 -7.55 -7.30 -11.15
C VAL A 96 -6.25 -6.57 -10.80
N LEU A 97 -6.26 -5.82 -9.70
CA LEU A 97 -5.10 -5.16 -9.11
C LEU A 97 -4.86 -5.66 -7.69
N GLY A 98 -3.59 -5.85 -7.33
CA GLY A 98 -3.16 -6.07 -5.96
C GLY A 98 -2.77 -4.76 -5.26
N PHE A 99 -2.96 -4.72 -3.94
CA PHE A 99 -2.61 -3.59 -3.10
C PHE A 99 -1.83 -4.05 -1.86
N CYS A 100 -0.78 -3.32 -1.53
CA CYS A 100 -0.04 -3.49 -0.28
C CYS A 100 0.43 -2.15 0.27
N ASP A 101 0.78 -2.14 1.55
CA ASP A 101 1.33 -0.97 2.23
C ASP A 101 2.49 -1.33 3.16
N LEU A 102 3.16 -0.29 3.66
CA LEU A 102 4.08 -0.39 4.77
C LEU A 102 4.17 0.94 5.50
N LEU A 103 3.95 0.89 6.82
CA LEU A 103 4.24 2.01 7.70
C LEU A 103 5.75 2.13 7.88
N LEU A 104 6.33 3.26 7.44
CA LEU A 104 7.76 3.47 7.55
C LEU A 104 8.14 3.94 8.97
N PRO A 105 9.11 3.29 9.64
CA PRO A 105 9.51 3.67 10.99
C PRO A 105 10.08 5.10 11.05
N THR A 106 9.43 5.98 11.81
CA THR A 106 9.83 7.39 11.96
C THR A 106 11.26 7.60 12.48
N GLN A 107 11.82 6.62 13.20
CA GLN A 107 13.22 6.67 13.66
C GLN A 107 14.20 6.58 12.49
N LYS A 108 13.85 5.87 11.41
CA LYS A 108 14.68 5.71 10.21
C LYS A 108 14.31 6.72 9.13
N TYR A 109 13.04 7.10 9.06
CA TYR A 109 12.48 8.02 8.07
C TYR A 109 11.85 9.22 8.77
N PRO A 110 12.66 10.18 9.27
CA PRO A 110 12.16 11.37 9.94
C PRO A 110 11.47 12.33 8.95
N ILE A 111 10.67 13.25 9.47
CA ILE A 111 9.97 14.26 8.65
C ILE A 111 10.97 15.04 7.79
N GLY A 112 10.68 15.19 6.50
CA GLY A 112 11.56 15.83 5.52
C GLY A 112 12.59 14.89 4.90
N TYR A 113 12.56 13.59 5.22
CA TYR A 113 13.41 12.58 4.59
C TYR A 113 13.27 12.61 3.06
N GLN A 114 14.41 12.62 2.37
CA GLN A 114 14.47 12.67 0.91
C GLN A 114 14.45 11.24 0.35
N PHE A 115 13.30 10.82 -0.17
CA PHE A 115 13.18 9.54 -0.87
C PHE A 115 13.79 9.62 -2.27
N ASN A 116 14.53 8.58 -2.66
CA ASN A 116 15.22 8.52 -3.95
C ASN A 116 14.82 7.27 -4.74
N GLY A 117 14.42 7.46 -6.00
CA GLY A 117 13.97 6.39 -6.90
C GLY A 117 15.06 5.76 -7.76
N GLU A 118 16.20 6.43 -7.92
CA GLU A 118 17.36 5.92 -8.67
C GLU A 118 18.19 4.99 -7.77
N THR A 119 18.49 5.47 -6.56
CA THR A 119 19.09 4.68 -5.48
C THR A 119 18.02 4.44 -4.42
N ILE A 120 17.25 3.36 -4.58
CA ILE A 120 16.15 3.02 -3.66
C ILE A 120 16.66 2.99 -2.22
N ASN A 121 16.22 3.97 -1.42
CA ASN A 121 16.63 4.17 -0.03
C ASN A 121 15.52 3.85 0.99
N PHE A 122 14.48 3.13 0.56
CA PHE A 122 13.33 2.70 1.35
C PHE A 122 13.00 1.23 1.02
N PRO A 123 12.31 0.50 1.91
CA PRO A 123 11.91 -0.88 1.65
C PRO A 123 10.95 -0.98 0.46
N ILE A 124 11.18 -1.96 -0.41
CA ILE A 124 10.27 -2.35 -1.49
C ILE A 124 9.80 -3.82 -1.37
N GLU A 125 10.19 -4.49 -0.29
CA GLU A 125 9.87 -5.88 0.04
C GLU A 125 9.48 -5.97 1.52
N ASN A 126 8.95 -7.13 1.93
CA ASN A 126 8.40 -7.36 3.26
C ASN A 126 7.25 -6.40 3.60
N LEU A 127 6.44 -6.10 2.59
CA LEU A 127 5.27 -5.25 2.71
C LEU A 127 4.10 -6.04 3.31
N ARG A 128 3.03 -5.33 3.64
CA ARG A 128 1.77 -5.91 4.11
C ARG A 128 0.75 -5.93 2.99
N PHE A 129 0.33 -7.11 2.59
CA PHE A 129 -0.73 -7.30 1.60
C PHE A 129 -2.08 -6.87 2.19
N LEU A 130 -2.80 -6.02 1.46
CA LEU A 130 -4.11 -5.51 1.89
C LEU A 130 -5.26 -6.21 1.18
N GLY A 131 -5.11 -6.52 -0.11
CA GLY A 131 -6.18 -7.15 -0.86
C GLY A 131 -6.07 -7.03 -2.37
N LEU A 132 -7.12 -7.53 -3.02
CA LEU A 132 -7.35 -7.42 -4.45
C LEU A 132 -8.54 -6.49 -4.69
N MET A 133 -8.50 -5.75 -5.79
CA MET A 133 -9.66 -5.04 -6.34
C MET A 133 -9.80 -5.43 -7.80
N SER A 134 -11.02 -5.77 -8.19
CA SER A 134 -11.36 -5.98 -9.60
C SER A 134 -12.19 -4.82 -10.13
N MET A 135 -12.06 -4.56 -11.42
CA MET A 135 -12.72 -3.46 -12.12
C MET A 135 -13.27 -3.95 -13.46
N ILE A 136 -14.46 -3.46 -13.80
CA ILE A 136 -15.14 -3.63 -15.09
C ILE A 136 -14.76 -2.46 -16.01
#